data_AF-A0A5K4EQL9-F1
#
_entry.id   AF-A0A5K4EQL9-F1
#
_cell.length_a   1.000
_cell.length_b   1.000
_cell.length_c   1.000
_cell.angle_alpha   90.00
_cell.angle_beta   90.00
_cell.angle_gamma   90.00
#
_symmetry.space_group_name_H-M   'P 1'
#
loop_
_entity.id
_entity.type
_entity.pdbx_description
1 polymer ?
#
loop_
_entity_poly.entity_id
_entity_poly.type
_entity_poly.pdbx_seq_one_letter_code
_entity_poly.pdbx_strand_id
1 'polypeptide(L)'
;MSVGVVILRIQWPKIHSIEQIQNTEIYRNSRDYTNYTEHDKIKIIRYEGNIFYFCAEYFRETVYLQTGINPFDLNLKLNRCLNRIKRIENILRLSSQSMDIEIDKSDDHSNEIKSMEETPDPLEACS
;
A
#
# COMPACT_ATOMS: atom_id res chain seq x y z
N MET A 1 -11.09 31.67 38.58
CA MET A 1 -11.24 30.51 37.66
C MET A 1 -10.47 29.35 38.26
N SER A 2 -11.12 28.24 38.59
CA SER A 2 -10.43 27.05 39.11
C SER A 2 -9.69 26.31 37.99
N VAL A 3 -8.55 25.70 38.30
CA VAL A 3 -7.71 24.92 37.36
C VAL A 3 -8.52 23.83 36.65
N GLY A 4 -9.46 23.19 37.35
CA GLY A 4 -10.32 22.15 36.76
C GLY A 4 -11.21 22.66 35.62
N VAL A 5 -11.70 23.91 35.71
CA VAL A 5 -12.53 24.52 34.66
C VAL A 5 -11.71 24.80 33.40
N VAL A 6 -10.44 25.14 33.55
CA VAL A 6 -9.52 25.36 32.42
C VAL A 6 -9.28 24.03 31.70
N ILE A 7 -9.02 22.96 32.44
CA ILE A 7 -8.79 21.62 31.86
C ILE A 7 -10.03 21.13 31.09
N LEU A 8 -11.23 21.25 31.67
CA LEU A 8 -12.48 20.84 31.01
C LEU A 8 -12.73 21.59 29.70
N ARG A 9 -12.39 22.89 29.63
CA ARG A 9 -12.52 23.67 28.38
C ARG A 9 -11.52 23.24 27.31
N ILE A 10 -10.37 22.71 27.70
CA ILE A 10 -9.32 22.24 26.78
C ILE A 10 -9.64 20.84 26.23
N GLN A 11 -10.46 20.05 26.92
CA GLN A 11 -10.74 18.65 26.53
C GLN A 11 -11.54 18.50 25.23
N TRP A 12 -12.37 19.48 24.85
CA TRP A 12 -13.18 19.43 23.62
C TRP A 12 -12.93 20.62 22.70
N PRO A 13 -11.76 20.68 22.07
CA PRO A 13 -11.46 21.71 21.10
C PRO A 13 -12.23 21.49 19.80
N LYS A 14 -12.42 22.59 19.05
CA LYS A 14 -13.09 22.56 17.77
C LYS A 14 -12.20 21.96 16.69
N ILE A 15 -12.82 21.16 15.81
CA ILE A 15 -12.18 20.58 14.64
C ILE A 15 -13.04 20.84 13.40
N HIS A 16 -12.41 21.28 12.33
CA HIS A 16 -13.10 21.64 11.09
C HIS A 16 -12.30 21.19 9.87
N SER A 17 -12.98 20.64 8.86
CA SER A 17 -12.41 20.53 7.52
C SER A 17 -12.42 21.91 6.88
N ILE A 18 -11.31 22.32 6.28
CA ILE A 18 -11.20 23.59 5.57
C ILE A 18 -10.90 23.33 4.10
N GLU A 19 -11.40 24.22 3.26
CA GLU A 19 -11.26 24.16 1.81
C GLU A 19 -10.71 25.49 1.30
N GLN A 20 -10.06 25.44 0.14
CA GLN A 20 -9.46 26.62 -0.47
C GLN A 20 -10.53 27.44 -1.16
N ILE A 21 -10.56 28.75 -0.91
CA ILE A 21 -11.42 29.67 -1.66
C ILE A 21 -10.84 29.83 -3.08
N GLN A 22 -11.71 29.73 -4.10
CA GLN A 22 -11.33 29.80 -5.51
C GLN A 22 -10.42 31.00 -5.82
N ASN A 23 -9.33 30.75 -6.56
CA ASN A 23 -8.36 31.75 -7.01
C ASN A 23 -7.66 32.54 -5.88
N THR A 24 -7.63 32.01 -4.65
CA THR A 24 -6.94 32.63 -3.52
C THR A 24 -6.13 31.62 -2.71
N GLU A 25 -5.22 32.10 -1.87
CA GLU A 25 -4.48 31.28 -0.90
C GLU A 25 -5.20 31.15 0.45
N ILE A 26 -6.47 31.54 0.51
CA ILE A 26 -7.25 31.60 1.75
C ILE A 26 -7.99 30.27 1.95
N TYR A 27 -7.79 29.65 3.12
CA TYR A 27 -8.48 28.43 3.51
C TYR A 27 -9.52 28.70 4.61
N ARG A 28 -10.78 28.30 4.37
CA ARG A 28 -11.91 28.51 5.28
C ARG A 28 -12.81 27.29 5.35
N ASN A 29 -13.72 27.29 6.31
CA ASN A 29 -14.71 26.23 6.43
C ASN A 29 -15.69 26.32 5.24
N SER A 30 -15.97 25.19 4.59
CA SER A 30 -16.87 25.13 3.44
C SER A 30 -18.34 25.43 3.79
N ARG A 31 -18.70 25.37 5.07
CA ARG A 31 -20.04 25.77 5.52
C ARG A 31 -20.27 27.28 5.43
N ASP A 32 -19.21 28.07 5.50
CA ASP A 32 -19.32 29.53 5.62
C ASP A 32 -19.22 30.23 4.26
N TYR A 33 -18.80 29.53 3.19
CA TYR A 33 -18.51 30.12 1.88
C TYR A 33 -18.93 29.18 0.73
N THR A 34 -19.55 29.73 -0.31
CA THR A 34 -20.10 28.96 -1.45
C THR A 34 -19.06 28.65 -2.54
N ASN A 35 -17.98 29.43 -2.65
CA ASN A 35 -16.99 29.30 -3.73
C ASN A 35 -15.71 28.62 -3.24
N TYR A 36 -15.66 27.30 -3.32
CA TYR A 36 -14.50 26.49 -2.91
C TYR A 36 -13.89 25.75 -4.10
N THR A 37 -12.60 25.43 -3.96
CA THR A 37 -11.87 24.52 -4.83
C THR A 37 -11.77 23.18 -4.12
N GLU A 38 -12.44 22.17 -4.68
CA GLU A 38 -12.41 20.81 -4.14
C GLU A 38 -11.13 20.09 -4.59
N HIS A 39 -10.42 19.50 -3.63
CA HIS A 39 -9.23 18.69 -3.89
C HIS A 39 -9.56 17.22 -3.61
N ASP A 40 -9.69 16.42 -4.66
CA ASP A 40 -10.15 15.01 -4.57
C ASP A 40 -9.24 14.12 -3.69
N LYS A 41 -7.93 14.41 -3.63
CA LYS A 41 -6.94 13.56 -2.94
C LYS A 41 -6.42 14.13 -1.62
N ILE A 42 -6.76 15.39 -1.30
CA ILE A 42 -6.15 16.11 -0.18
C ILE A 42 -7.27 16.67 0.69
N LYS A 43 -7.26 16.28 1.97
CA LYS A 43 -8.18 16.82 2.97
C LYS A 43 -7.41 17.65 3.99
N ILE A 44 -7.80 18.92 4.13
CA ILE A 44 -7.16 19.85 5.06
C ILE A 44 -8.04 19.96 6.29
N ILE A 45 -7.48 19.64 7.46
CA ILE A 45 -8.20 19.64 8.73
C ILE A 45 -7.52 20.62 9.67
N ARG A 46 -8.31 21.54 10.22
CA ARG A 46 -7.90 22.49 11.24
C ARG A 46 -8.38 22.03 12.61
N TYR A 47 -7.43 21.84 13.51
CA TYR A 47 -7.68 21.56 14.92
C TYR A 47 -7.37 22.81 15.74
N GLU A 48 -8.34 23.30 16.50
CA GLU A 48 -8.23 24.56 17.25
C GLU A 48 -7.86 24.35 18.73
N GLY A 49 -7.36 23.15 19.06
CA GLY A 49 -6.91 22.80 20.40
C GLY A 49 -5.41 22.69 20.52
N ASN A 50 -4.94 22.69 21.77
CA ASN A 50 -3.57 22.30 22.07
C ASN A 50 -3.46 20.77 22.07
N ILE A 51 -2.34 20.25 21.58
CA ILE A 51 -2.06 18.81 21.61
C ILE A 51 -1.31 18.49 22.90
N PHE A 52 -2.06 18.06 23.91
CA PHE A 52 -1.53 17.54 25.17
C PHE A 52 -1.76 16.04 25.27
N TYR A 53 -0.99 15.38 26.13
CA TYR A 53 -1.10 13.94 26.36
C TYR A 53 -2.54 13.47 26.67
N PHE A 54 -3.26 14.20 27.53
CA PHE A 54 -4.63 13.86 27.91
C PHE A 54 -5.67 14.07 26.79
N CYS A 55 -5.35 14.87 25.76
CA CYS A 55 -6.21 15.13 24.60
C CYS A 55 -5.81 14.33 23.36
N ALA A 56 -4.68 13.62 23.38
CA ALA A 56 -4.11 13.01 22.18
C ALA A 56 -5.03 11.95 21.55
N GLU A 57 -5.71 11.16 22.38
CA GLU A 57 -6.68 10.17 21.93
C GLU A 57 -7.88 10.83 21.25
N TYR A 58 -8.43 11.89 21.85
CA TYR A 58 -9.53 12.66 21.28
C TYR A 58 -9.14 13.31 19.93
N PHE A 59 -7.94 13.88 19.85
CA PHE A 59 -7.40 14.41 18.59
C PHE A 59 -7.34 13.33 17.50
N ARG A 60 -6.81 12.14 17.83
CA ARG A 60 -6.70 11.03 16.87
C ARG A 60 -8.07 10.59 16.36
N GLU A 61 -9.01 10.36 17.27
CA GLU A 61 -10.37 9.92 16.92
C GLU A 61 -11.11 10.94 16.07
N THR A 62 -10.99 12.22 16.41
CA THR A 62 -11.64 13.30 15.64
C THR A 62 -11.05 13.44 14.24
N VAL A 63 -9.73 13.27 14.07
CA VAL A 63 -9.10 13.25 12.74
C VAL A 63 -9.59 12.06 11.91
N TYR A 64 -9.71 10.86 12.51
CA TYR A 64 -10.23 9.68 11.81
C TYR A 64 -11.69 9.87 11.41
N LEU A 65 -12.50 10.48 12.28
CA LEU A 65 -13.89 10.80 11.98
C LEU A 65 -14.00 11.81 10.84
N GLN A 66 -13.18 12.86 10.83
CA GLN A 66 -13.18 13.86 9.76
C GLN A 66 -12.72 13.27 8.43
N THR A 67 -11.69 12.41 8.43
CA THR A 67 -11.19 11.76 7.21
C THR A 67 -12.08 10.60 6.75
N GLY A 68 -12.86 9.99 7.64
CA GLY A 68 -13.65 8.79 7.38
C GLY A 68 -12.80 7.52 7.28
N ILE A 69 -11.51 7.58 7.62
CA ILE A 69 -10.55 6.50 7.42
C ILE A 69 -9.75 6.29 8.70
N ASN A 70 -9.73 5.04 9.19
CA ASN A 70 -8.76 4.61 10.18
C ASN A 70 -7.53 4.03 9.45
N PRO A 71 -6.36 4.69 9.50
CA PRO A 71 -5.17 4.23 8.78
C PRO A 71 -4.67 2.89 9.31
N PHE A 72 -4.86 2.59 10.59
CA PHE A 72 -4.42 1.31 11.16
C PHE A 72 -5.22 0.15 10.57
N ASP A 73 -6.55 0.28 10.53
CA ASP A 73 -7.43 -0.75 9.98
C ASP A 73 -7.21 -0.94 8.48
N LEU A 74 -6.98 0.17 7.75
CA LEU A 74 -6.65 0.13 6.33
C LEU A 74 -5.35 -0.64 6.10
N ASN A 75 -4.29 -0.30 6.84
CA ASN A 75 -3.00 -0.99 6.74
C ASN A 75 -3.12 -2.46 7.13
N LEU A 76 -3.89 -2.80 8.16
CA LEU A 76 -4.10 -4.19 8.55
C LEU A 76 -4.77 -5.00 7.44
N LYS A 77 -5.81 -4.44 6.80
CA LYS A 77 -6.49 -5.07 5.66
C LYS A 77 -5.55 -5.22 4.46
N LEU A 78 -4.78 -4.19 4.13
CA LEU A 78 -3.80 -4.22 3.04
C LEU A 78 -2.72 -5.28 3.30
N ASN A 79 -2.13 -5.32 4.49
CA ASN A 79 -1.12 -6.32 4.85
C ASN A 79 -1.66 -7.74 4.80
N ARG A 80 -2.91 -7.98 5.24
CA ARG A 80 -3.55 -9.30 5.08
C ARG A 80 -3.68 -9.68 3.61
N CYS A 81 -4.08 -8.75 2.76
CA CYS A 81 -4.20 -8.98 1.32
C CYS A 81 -2.83 -9.30 0.69
N LEU A 82 -1.81 -8.47 0.96
CA LEU A 82 -0.44 -8.66 0.48
C LEU A 82 0.15 -10.00 0.92
N ASN A 83 -0.07 -10.39 2.18
CA ASN A 83 0.39 -11.68 2.68
C ASN A 83 -0.30 -12.87 1.99
N ARG A 84 -1.57 -12.72 1.59
CA ARG A 84 -2.28 -13.75 0.81
C ARG A 84 -1.72 -13.85 -0.60
N ILE A 85 -1.50 -12.72 -1.26
CA ILE A 85 -0.90 -12.66 -2.60
C ILE A 85 0.47 -13.35 -2.57
N LYS A 86 1.33 -12.99 -1.61
CA LYS A 86 2.67 -13.57 -1.45
C LYS A 86 2.63 -15.07 -1.21
N ARG A 87 1.65 -15.58 -0.46
CA ARG A 87 1.48 -17.03 -0.24
C ARG A 87 1.09 -17.74 -1.54
N ILE A 88 0.13 -17.19 -2.28
CA ILE A 88 -0.30 -17.76 -3.56
C ILE A 88 0.85 -17.75 -4.56
N GLU A 89 1.57 -16.65 -4.67
CA GLU A 89 2.75 -16.52 -5.54
C GLU A 89 3.82 -17.58 -5.21
N ASN A 90 4.10 -17.80 -3.93
CA ASN A 90 5.06 -18.81 -3.51
C ASN A 90 4.59 -20.23 -3.84
N ILE A 91 3.30 -20.54 -3.64
CA ILE A 91 2.72 -21.84 -4.01
C ILE A 91 2.80 -22.06 -5.51
N LEU A 92 2.45 -21.05 -6.32
CA LEU A 92 2.54 -21.12 -7.77
C LEU A 92 3.99 -21.37 -8.23
N ARG A 93 4.96 -20.62 -7.67
CA ARG A 93 6.38 -20.81 -7.97
C ARG A 93 6.87 -22.23 -7.66
N LEU A 94 6.45 -22.79 -6.53
CA LEU A 94 6.80 -24.17 -6.15
C LEU A 94 6.13 -25.19 -7.08
N SER A 95 4.90 -24.95 -7.51
CA SER A 95 4.20 -25.84 -8.46
C SER A 95 4.83 -25.84 -9.86
N SER A 96 5.33 -24.68 -10.33
CA SER A 96 6.08 -24.61 -11.60
C SER A 96 7.39 -25.40 -11.50
N GLN A 97 8.10 -25.29 -10.37
CA GLN A 97 9.33 -26.07 -10.14
C GLN A 97 9.08 -27.59 -10.02
N SER A 98 7.89 -28.03 -9.58
CA SER A 98 7.60 -29.48 -9.51
C SER A 98 7.22 -30.08 -10.86
N MET A 99 6.58 -29.31 -11.75
CA MET A 99 6.25 -29.76 -13.12
C MET A 99 7.46 -29.87 -14.03
N ASP A 100 8.50 -29.04 -13.83
CA ASP A 100 9.75 -29.12 -14.60
C ASP A 100 10.56 -30.40 -14.29
N ILE A 101 10.34 -31.03 -13.12
CA ILE A 101 11.02 -32.28 -12.72
C ILE A 101 10.36 -33.52 -13.36
N GLU A 102 9.10 -33.44 -13.76
CA GLU A 102 8.37 -34.58 -14.36
C GLU A 102 8.63 -34.74 -15.87
N ILE A 103 9.18 -33.73 -16.55
CA ILE A 103 9.52 -33.80 -17.99
C ILE A 103 10.86 -34.54 -18.22
N ASP A 104 11.73 -34.67 -17.21
CA ASP A 104 13.09 -35.22 -17.35
C ASP A 104 13.22 -36.70 -16.90
N LYS A 105 12.10 -37.42 -16.70
CA LYS A 105 12.11 -38.83 -16.24
C LYS A 105 11.50 -39.85 -17.18
N SER A 106 11.10 -39.46 -18.39
CA SER A 106 10.82 -40.39 -19.48
C SER A 106 11.85 -40.19 -20.57
N ASP A 107 12.93 -40.95 -20.52
CA ASP A 107 13.58 -41.60 -21.67
C ASP A 107 15.02 -41.94 -21.28
N ASP A 108 15.19 -42.99 -20.47
CA ASP A 108 16.49 -43.66 -20.42
C ASP A 108 16.28 -45.17 -20.30
N HIS A 109 15.95 -45.77 -21.45
CA HIS A 109 16.11 -47.20 -21.63
C HIS A 109 16.83 -47.47 -22.96
N SER A 110 18.14 -47.71 -22.82
CA SER A 110 18.94 -48.70 -23.56
C SER A 110 19.18 -48.47 -25.06
N ASN A 111 20.43 -48.21 -25.45
CA ASN A 111 21.37 -49.28 -25.84
C ASN A 111 22.71 -48.70 -26.32
N GLU A 112 23.79 -49.12 -25.66
CA GLU A 112 25.13 -49.09 -26.24
C GLU A 112 25.18 -49.97 -27.50
N ILE A 113 25.53 -49.39 -28.64
CA ILE A 113 26.23 -50.13 -29.70
C ILE A 113 27.46 -49.30 -30.10
N LYS A 114 28.62 -49.91 -29.87
CA LYS A 114 29.95 -49.43 -30.22
C LYS A 114 30.39 -50.05 -31.55
N SER A 115 31.10 -49.25 -32.36
CA SER A 115 32.01 -49.55 -33.52
C SER A 115 31.58 -48.76 -34.77
N MET A 116 32.42 -48.24 -35.66
CA MET A 116 33.87 -48.07 -35.84
C MET A 116 34.02 -47.05 -37.00
N GLU A 117 35.02 -46.16 -36.94
CA GLU A 117 35.87 -45.67 -38.05
C GLU A 117 35.24 -45.22 -39.40
N GLU A 118 35.34 -43.92 -39.74
CA GLU A 118 36.07 -43.39 -40.92
C GLU A 118 35.92 -41.86 -41.03
N THR A 119 37.04 -41.14 -41.07
CA THR A 119 37.19 -39.79 -41.66
C THR A 119 37.64 -40.00 -43.13
N PRO A 120 37.35 -39.10 -44.12
CA PRO A 120 37.78 -37.70 -44.08
C PRO A 120 36.87 -36.63 -44.74
N ASP A 121 37.18 -35.37 -44.37
CA ASP A 121 36.95 -34.02 -44.98
C ASP A 121 36.83 -33.99 -46.54
N PRO A 122 36.39 -32.88 -47.23
CA PRO A 122 36.65 -31.47 -46.86
C PRO A 122 35.70 -30.34 -47.36
N LEU A 123 35.98 -29.09 -46.93
CA LEU A 123 35.57 -27.78 -47.51
C LEU A 123 34.10 -27.35 -47.25
N GLU A 124 33.75 -26.13 -46.86
CA GLU A 124 34.25 -24.82 -47.27
C GLU A 124 34.32 -23.81 -46.12
N ALA A 125 35.39 -23.02 -46.14
CA ALA A 125 35.43 -21.67 -45.63
C ALA A 125 34.91 -20.71 -46.73
N CYS A 126 34.12 -19.71 -46.33
CA CYS A 126 33.86 -18.39 -46.96
C CYS A 126 32.46 -17.92 -46.49
N SER A 127 32.22 -16.70 -45.99
CA SER A 127 32.88 -15.40 -46.16
C SER A 127 32.66 -14.51 -44.93
#